data_AF-A0A3A5ALC0-F1
#
_entry.id   AF-A0A3A5ALC0-F1
#
_cell.length_a   1.000
_cell.length_b   1.000
_cell.length_c   1.000
_cell.angle_alpha   90.00
_cell.angle_beta   90.00
_cell.angle_gamma   90.00
#
_symmetry.space_group_name_H-M   'P 1'
#
loop_
_entity.id
_entity.type
_entity.pdbx_description
1 polymer ?
#
loop_
_entity_poly.entity_id
_entity_poly.type
_entity_poly.pdbx_seq_one_letter_code
_entity_poly.pdbx_strand_id
1 'polypeptide(L)'
;MRTRDPLLALLILPLLIGCYAAPQKVAQPRIQNRQIVVPAKSRGIDKAPVDPAARAVEEIRKQYKSEFAEAVLPEPGKEPLLLGPTANGKGFPKTLQSIRALDKQHGSRSKYHAQLTVLKGMIQLQTGDFRSASAMESDMIRAASLLSAPSDLNSGGLLARNFKPLAAGWSEIYKFHENLKARNAGKVFPFASTDFGKINAAADQINENLRRHAKENPQRMRDSESDLGGLHVAAIAAAFYARCAAQKRDGREKAALYQKGKDLIGLFLTDTEKNGAVKGMQTSQSISSSHQRYLHWYAWLSKKVPEVSNQKQKKRV
;
A
#
# COMPACT_ATOMS: atom_id res chain seq x y z
N MET A 1 -10.47 29.78 8.63
CA MET A 1 -10.78 28.49 7.97
C MET A 1 -9.47 27.84 7.52
N ARG A 2 -8.99 26.80 8.22
CA ARG A 2 -7.75 26.08 7.85
C ARG A 2 -8.04 25.22 6.62
N THR A 3 -7.40 25.53 5.50
CA THR A 3 -7.41 24.68 4.31
C THR A 3 -6.80 23.33 4.67
N ARG A 4 -7.64 22.30 4.75
CA ARG A 4 -7.20 20.89 4.80
C ARG A 4 -6.26 20.68 3.62
N ASP A 5 -5.00 20.32 3.84
CA ASP A 5 -4.10 19.95 2.75
C ASP A 5 -4.57 18.60 2.20
N PRO A 6 -5.25 18.54 1.03
CA PRO A 6 -5.79 17.29 0.50
C PRO A 6 -4.68 16.27 0.29
N LEU A 7 -3.43 16.71 0.11
CA LEU A 7 -2.26 15.85 -0.06
C LEU A 7 -1.94 15.01 1.20
N LEU A 8 -2.36 15.45 2.38
CA LEU A 8 -2.15 14.74 3.64
C LEU A 8 -3.09 13.52 3.74
N ALA A 9 -4.35 13.67 3.33
CA ALA A 9 -5.27 12.55 3.15
C ALA A 9 -4.77 11.59 2.05
N LEU A 10 -4.18 12.12 0.98
CA LEU A 10 -3.68 11.36 -0.16
C LEU A 10 -2.40 10.56 0.12
N LEU A 11 -1.61 10.91 1.14
CA LEU A 11 -0.44 10.14 1.59
C LEU A 11 -0.79 9.05 2.61
N ILE A 12 -1.85 9.27 3.39
CA ILE A 12 -2.36 8.30 4.37
C ILE A 12 -3.15 7.18 3.66
N LEU A 13 -3.84 7.51 2.55
CA LEU A 13 -4.66 6.57 1.76
C LEU A 13 -3.91 5.34 1.22
N PRO A 14 -2.72 5.43 0.62
CA PRO A 14 -2.00 4.23 0.17
C PRO A 14 -1.62 3.30 1.32
N LEU A 15 -1.13 3.84 2.46
CA LEU A 15 -0.84 3.06 3.67
C LEU A 15 -2.09 2.34 4.21
N LEU A 16 -3.26 2.96 4.06
CA LEU A 16 -4.55 2.43 4.48
C LEU A 16 -5.00 1.19 3.70
N ILE A 17 -4.32 0.72 2.65
CA ILE A 17 -4.92 -0.23 1.70
C ILE A 17 -4.14 -1.55 1.56
N GLY A 18 -2.82 -1.57 1.76
CA GLY A 18 -1.98 -2.76 1.53
C GLY A 18 -2.20 -3.95 2.43
N CYS A 19 -2.82 -3.70 3.59
CA CYS A 19 -3.07 -4.73 4.59
C CYS A 19 -4.48 -5.32 4.47
N TYR A 20 -5.29 -4.85 3.52
CA TYR A 20 -6.70 -5.23 3.39
C TYR A 20 -6.96 -6.38 2.40
N ALA A 21 -5.97 -6.79 1.60
CA ALA A 21 -6.10 -7.94 0.73
C ALA A 21 -5.99 -9.24 1.54
N ALA A 22 -7.12 -9.78 2.00
CA ALA A 22 -7.21 -11.22 2.22
C ALA A 22 -7.21 -11.89 0.83
N PRO A 23 -6.54 -13.03 0.62
CA PRO A 23 -6.73 -13.79 -0.61
C PRO A 23 -8.22 -14.16 -0.70
N GLN A 24 -8.92 -13.63 -1.72
CA GLN A 24 -10.25 -14.13 -2.03
C GLN A 24 -10.10 -15.61 -2.42
N LYS A 25 -10.85 -16.48 -1.75
CA LYS A 25 -10.99 -17.86 -2.19
C LYS A 25 -11.58 -17.81 -3.59
N VAL A 26 -10.80 -18.23 -4.58
CA VAL A 26 -11.25 -18.41 -5.96
C VAL A 26 -12.48 -19.30 -5.94
N ALA A 27 -13.66 -18.71 -6.10
CA ALA A 27 -14.85 -19.46 -6.46
C ALA A 27 -14.66 -19.85 -7.92
N GLN A 28 -14.39 -21.13 -8.18
CA GLN A 28 -14.34 -21.65 -9.54
C GLN A 28 -15.65 -21.29 -10.26
N PRO A 29 -15.60 -20.76 -11.50
CA PRO A 29 -16.81 -20.51 -12.26
C PRO A 29 -17.48 -21.86 -12.54
N ARG A 30 -18.70 -22.01 -11.99
CA ARG A 30 -19.57 -23.16 -12.20
C ARG A 30 -20.09 -23.10 -13.63
N ILE A 31 -19.39 -23.74 -14.57
CA ILE A 31 -19.91 -23.97 -15.92
C ILE A 31 -21.13 -24.89 -15.77
N GLN A 32 -22.33 -24.33 -15.94
CA GLN A 32 -23.56 -25.11 -16.04
C GLN A 32 -23.60 -25.78 -17.42
N ASN A 33 -23.08 -27.00 -17.53
CA ASN A 33 -23.55 -27.93 -18.55
C ASN A 33 -24.62 -28.82 -17.92
N ARG A 34 -25.86 -28.64 -18.37
CA ARG A 34 -26.98 -29.53 -18.10
C ARG A 34 -26.71 -30.87 -18.77
N GLN A 35 -26.27 -31.87 -18.02
CA GLN A 35 -26.60 -33.26 -18.28
C GLN A 35 -26.94 -33.95 -16.95
N ILE A 36 -28.15 -34.51 -16.93
CA ILE A 36 -28.74 -35.24 -15.81
C ILE A 36 -28.07 -36.62 -15.77
N VAL A 37 -27.29 -36.90 -14.72
CA VAL A 37 -26.93 -38.27 -14.33
C VAL A 37 -26.93 -38.36 -12.80
N VAL A 38 -27.90 -39.12 -12.28
CA VAL A 38 -28.03 -39.90 -11.01
C VAL A 38 -27.16 -39.50 -9.79
N PRO A 39 -27.73 -39.40 -8.57
CA PRO A 39 -27.02 -38.92 -7.39
C PRO A 39 -26.04 -39.98 -6.85
N ALA A 40 -24.75 -39.82 -7.15
CA ALA A 40 -23.69 -40.48 -6.39
C ALA A 40 -23.50 -39.73 -5.06
N LYS A 41 -23.64 -40.47 -3.94
CA LYS A 41 -23.32 -40.05 -2.57
C LYS A 41 -22.14 -39.08 -2.54
N SER A 42 -22.39 -37.85 -2.09
CA SER A 42 -21.33 -36.87 -1.78
C SER A 42 -20.48 -37.40 -0.63
N ARG A 43 -19.40 -38.11 -0.94
CA ARG A 43 -18.28 -38.25 -0.02
C ARG A 43 -17.70 -36.85 0.19
N GLY A 44 -17.58 -36.46 1.46
CA GLY A 44 -17.15 -35.16 1.88
C GLY A 44 -15.92 -34.69 1.11
N ILE A 45 -16.02 -33.52 0.50
CA ILE A 45 -14.84 -32.74 0.17
C ILE A 45 -14.30 -32.29 1.51
N ASP A 46 -13.43 -33.10 2.10
CA ASP A 46 -12.59 -32.71 3.22
C ASP A 46 -11.82 -31.47 2.78
N LYS A 47 -12.27 -30.31 3.25
CA LYS A 47 -11.49 -29.09 3.20
C LYS A 47 -10.17 -29.43 3.88
N ALA A 48 -9.08 -29.50 3.12
CA ALA A 48 -7.75 -29.73 3.66
C ALA A 48 -7.56 -28.92 4.95
N PRO A 49 -7.05 -29.52 6.03
CA PRO A 49 -6.92 -28.84 7.31
C PRO A 49 -6.09 -27.57 7.10
N VAL A 50 -6.73 -26.42 7.33
CA VAL A 50 -6.06 -25.12 7.23
C VAL A 50 -4.97 -25.09 8.29
N ASP A 51 -3.72 -24.92 7.85
CA ASP A 51 -2.53 -24.85 8.71
C ASP A 51 -2.78 -23.89 9.90
N PRO A 52 -2.68 -24.37 11.16
CA PRO A 52 -2.85 -23.52 12.35
C PRO A 52 -1.97 -22.27 12.34
N ALA A 53 -0.75 -22.35 11.79
CA ALA A 53 0.16 -21.22 11.70
C ALA A 53 -0.33 -20.18 10.68
N ALA A 54 -0.90 -20.63 9.55
CA ALA A 54 -1.53 -19.74 8.57
C ALA A 54 -2.75 -19.02 9.17
N ARG A 55 -3.56 -19.71 9.98
CA ARG A 55 -4.67 -19.08 10.71
C ARG A 55 -4.17 -18.04 11.71
N ALA A 56 -3.14 -18.37 12.48
CA ALA A 56 -2.58 -17.44 13.47
C ALA A 56 -2.05 -16.16 12.82
N VAL A 57 -1.34 -16.26 11.68
CA VAL A 57 -0.90 -15.06 10.94
C VAL A 57 -2.08 -14.25 10.40
N GLU A 58 -3.15 -14.91 9.92
CA GLU A 58 -4.34 -14.18 9.45
C GLU A 58 -5.08 -13.47 10.58
N GLU A 59 -5.19 -14.07 11.77
CA GLU A 59 -5.75 -13.39 12.94
C GLU A 59 -4.90 -12.19 13.37
N ILE A 60 -3.56 -12.30 13.33
CA ILE A 60 -2.66 -11.16 13.58
C ILE A 60 -2.90 -10.04 12.55
N ARG A 61 -3.12 -10.37 11.27
CA ARG A 61 -3.46 -9.38 10.25
C ARG A 61 -4.81 -8.71 10.51
N LYS A 62 -5.83 -9.46 10.91
CA LYS A 62 -7.14 -8.89 11.29
C LYS A 62 -7.01 -7.95 12.47
N GLN A 63 -6.25 -8.34 13.48
CA GLN A 63 -6.00 -7.52 14.66
C GLN A 63 -5.26 -6.23 14.31
N TYR A 64 -4.21 -6.33 13.48
CA TYR A 64 -3.52 -5.18 12.94
C TYR A 64 -4.47 -4.23 12.20
N LYS A 65 -5.37 -4.77 11.36
CA LYS A 65 -6.37 -3.95 10.65
C LYS A 65 -7.28 -3.19 11.63
N SER A 66 -7.68 -3.84 12.72
CA SER A 66 -8.51 -3.22 13.76
C SER A 66 -7.77 -2.08 14.46
N GLU A 67 -6.56 -2.33 14.98
CA GLU A 67 -5.75 -1.31 15.65
C GLU A 67 -5.42 -0.15 14.70
N PHE A 68 -5.20 -0.45 13.42
CA PHE A 68 -4.95 0.55 12.40
C PHE A 68 -6.17 1.44 12.13
N ALA A 69 -7.36 0.86 12.03
CA ALA A 69 -8.60 1.61 11.84
C ALA A 69 -8.87 2.56 13.01
N GLU A 70 -8.69 2.10 14.25
CA GLU A 70 -8.81 2.91 15.46
C GLU A 70 -7.82 4.09 15.47
N ALA A 71 -6.60 3.87 15.01
CA ALA A 71 -5.55 4.88 14.99
C ALA A 71 -5.74 5.96 13.91
N VAL A 72 -6.19 5.58 12.71
CA VAL A 72 -6.11 6.42 11.50
C VAL A 72 -7.47 6.94 11.05
N LEU A 73 -8.57 6.28 11.42
CA LEU A 73 -9.95 6.69 11.13
C LEU A 73 -10.71 6.88 12.45
N PRO A 74 -10.36 7.89 13.26
CA PRO A 74 -11.03 8.08 14.53
C PRO A 74 -12.48 8.50 14.31
N GLU A 75 -13.31 8.31 15.34
CA GLU A 75 -14.75 8.63 15.33
C GLU A 75 -15.05 10.03 14.76
N PRO A 76 -16.23 10.24 14.16
CA PRO A 76 -16.64 11.56 13.65
C PRO A 76 -16.41 12.66 14.70
N GLY A 77 -15.62 13.67 14.34
CA GLY A 77 -15.26 14.79 15.23
C GLY A 77 -13.85 14.73 15.83
N LYS A 78 -13.10 13.63 15.65
CA LYS A 78 -11.70 13.50 16.06
C LYS A 78 -10.75 13.69 14.87
N GLU A 79 -9.59 14.32 15.09
CA GLU A 79 -8.58 14.49 14.03
C GLU A 79 -7.82 13.18 13.80
N PRO A 80 -7.62 12.74 12.53
CA PRO A 80 -6.78 11.59 12.24
C PRO A 80 -5.35 11.88 12.70
N LEU A 81 -4.87 11.12 13.67
CA LEU A 81 -3.49 11.19 14.12
C LEU A 81 -2.62 10.44 13.13
N LEU A 82 -1.67 11.13 12.50
CA LEU A 82 -0.43 10.47 12.10
C LEU A 82 0.13 9.85 13.38
N LEU A 83 0.22 8.52 13.43
CA LEU A 83 0.79 7.78 14.55
C LEU A 83 2.22 8.27 14.77
N GLY A 84 2.37 9.24 15.66
CA GLY A 84 3.66 9.80 16.02
C GLY A 84 4.41 8.86 16.97
N PRO A 85 5.74 8.95 17.04
CA PRO A 85 6.56 8.20 17.99
C PRO A 85 6.22 8.55 19.45
N THR A 86 5.57 9.70 19.70
CA THR A 86 5.06 10.12 21.02
C THR A 86 3.93 9.25 21.56
N ALA A 87 3.35 8.37 20.73
CA ALA A 87 2.53 7.27 21.20
C ALA A 87 3.41 6.15 21.84
N ASN A 88 4.44 6.47 22.61
CA ASN A 88 5.22 5.54 23.45
C ASN A 88 5.59 4.18 22.82
N GLY A 89 5.85 4.10 21.50
CA GLY A 89 6.08 2.80 20.82
C GLY A 89 4.89 1.83 20.87
N LYS A 90 3.67 2.34 21.13
CA LYS A 90 2.39 1.62 21.33
C LYS A 90 1.36 1.96 20.24
N GLY A 91 1.76 2.11 18.98
CA GLY A 91 0.78 2.28 17.89
C GLY A 91 -0.07 1.02 17.67
N PHE A 92 0.54 -0.16 17.87
CA PHE A 92 -0.06 -1.48 17.61
C PHE A 92 0.31 -2.49 18.71
N PRO A 93 0.03 -2.19 19.99
CA PRO A 93 0.55 -2.97 21.11
C PRO A 93 0.04 -4.40 21.10
N LYS A 94 -1.23 -4.63 20.75
CA LYS A 94 -1.78 -5.98 20.67
C LYS A 94 -1.10 -6.73 19.52
N THR A 95 -0.99 -6.12 18.34
CA THR A 95 -0.40 -6.79 17.16
C THR A 95 1.06 -7.14 17.41
N LEU A 96 1.84 -6.22 17.98
CA LEU A 96 3.24 -6.48 18.31
C LEU A 96 3.38 -7.57 19.38
N GLN A 97 2.47 -7.64 20.35
CA GLN A 97 2.43 -8.75 21.32
C GLN A 97 2.14 -10.09 20.65
N SER A 98 1.14 -10.14 19.76
CA SER A 98 0.78 -11.36 19.03
C SER A 98 1.90 -11.81 18.07
N ILE A 99 2.58 -10.86 17.41
CA ILE A 99 3.79 -11.16 16.61
C ILE A 99 4.86 -11.80 17.48
N ARG A 100 5.19 -11.22 18.65
CA ARG A 100 6.20 -11.79 19.56
C ARG A 100 5.83 -13.18 20.07
N ALA A 101 4.54 -13.42 20.33
CA ALA A 101 4.06 -14.72 20.79
C ALA A 101 4.22 -15.78 19.70
N LEU A 102 3.86 -15.44 18.45
CA LEU A 102 3.94 -16.37 17.32
C LEU A 102 5.38 -16.58 16.82
N ASP A 103 6.21 -15.53 16.82
CA ASP A 103 7.64 -15.62 16.46
C ASP A 103 8.40 -16.60 17.36
N LYS A 104 8.04 -16.72 18.65
CA LYS A 104 8.66 -17.70 19.56
C LYS A 104 8.40 -19.15 19.12
N GLN A 105 7.32 -19.40 18.37
CA GLN A 105 6.89 -20.73 17.96
C GLN A 105 7.45 -21.13 16.58
N HIS A 106 7.97 -20.17 15.82
CA HIS A 106 8.46 -20.39 14.45
C HIS A 106 9.88 -19.88 14.25
N GLY A 107 10.76 -20.72 13.68
CA GLY A 107 12.14 -20.33 13.40
C GLY A 107 12.24 -19.17 12.38
N SER A 108 13.36 -18.45 12.44
CA SER A 108 13.66 -17.27 11.62
C SER A 108 13.74 -17.51 10.10
N ARG A 109 13.68 -18.78 9.67
CA ARG A 109 13.70 -19.20 8.26
C ARG A 109 12.32 -19.61 7.73
N SER A 110 11.27 -19.49 8.54
CA SER A 110 9.92 -19.86 8.11
C SER A 110 9.24 -18.76 7.30
N LYS A 111 8.33 -19.15 6.39
CA LYS A 111 7.46 -18.21 5.66
C LYS A 111 6.58 -17.39 6.60
N TYR A 112 6.14 -17.97 7.72
CA TYR A 112 5.34 -17.26 8.73
C TYR A 112 6.15 -16.16 9.41
N HIS A 113 7.38 -16.43 9.83
CA HIS A 113 8.27 -15.42 10.35
C HIS A 113 8.56 -14.31 9.33
N ALA A 114 8.73 -14.65 8.05
CA ALA A 114 8.88 -13.65 6.99
C ALA A 114 7.65 -12.73 6.87
N GLN A 115 6.43 -13.29 6.95
CA GLN A 115 5.20 -12.48 6.93
C GLN A 115 5.07 -11.56 8.16
N LEU A 116 5.43 -12.06 9.35
CA LEU A 116 5.41 -11.26 10.58
C LEU A 116 6.48 -10.16 10.58
N THR A 117 7.66 -10.46 10.04
CA THR A 117 8.73 -9.49 9.81
C THR A 117 8.27 -8.34 8.93
N VAL A 118 7.57 -8.64 7.82
CA VAL A 118 7.00 -7.59 6.96
C VAL A 118 5.98 -6.74 7.70
N LEU A 119 5.07 -7.36 8.45
CA LEU A 119 4.07 -6.62 9.23
C LEU A 119 4.71 -5.70 10.28
N LYS A 120 5.73 -6.18 10.97
CA LYS A 120 6.50 -5.40 11.95
C LYS A 120 7.23 -4.23 11.31
N GLY A 121 7.84 -4.43 10.14
CA GLY A 121 8.47 -3.34 9.37
C GLY A 121 7.46 -2.28 8.96
N MET A 122 6.26 -2.68 8.51
CA MET A 122 5.19 -1.74 8.16
C MET A 122 4.70 -0.94 9.37
N ILE A 123 4.55 -1.58 10.53
CA ILE A 123 4.20 -0.89 11.79
C ILE A 123 5.24 0.18 12.14
N GLN A 124 6.54 -0.12 11.98
CA GLN A 124 7.60 0.87 12.25
C GLN A 124 7.54 2.06 11.29
N LEU A 125 7.30 1.83 10.00
CA LEU A 125 7.11 2.92 9.03
C LEU A 125 5.90 3.80 9.37
N GLN A 126 4.80 3.18 9.80
CA GLN A 126 3.56 3.90 10.13
C GLN A 126 3.63 4.68 11.43
N THR A 127 4.40 4.20 12.40
CA THR A 127 4.61 4.86 13.70
C THR A 127 5.73 5.91 13.67
N GLY A 128 6.39 6.09 12.52
CA GLY A 128 7.47 7.04 12.34
C GLY A 128 8.79 6.61 13.00
N ASP A 129 8.92 5.35 13.45
CA ASP A 129 10.16 4.81 14.00
C ASP A 129 11.11 4.36 12.87
N PHE A 130 11.63 5.34 12.13
CA PHE A 130 12.50 5.08 10.99
C PHE A 130 13.86 4.50 11.38
N ARG A 131 14.32 4.72 12.62
CA ARG A 131 15.55 4.10 13.11
C ARG A 131 15.36 2.59 13.22
N SER A 132 14.28 2.14 13.86
CA SER A 132 13.98 0.70 13.91
C SER A 132 13.66 0.15 12.52
N ALA A 133 12.95 0.91 11.68
CA ALA A 133 12.65 0.48 10.31
C ALA A 133 13.95 0.23 9.53
N SER A 134 14.89 1.17 9.54
CA SER A 134 16.19 0.99 8.87
C SER A 134 16.97 -0.21 9.43
N ALA A 135 16.90 -0.47 10.74
CA ALA A 135 17.55 -1.65 11.33
C ALA A 135 16.98 -2.98 10.82
N MET A 136 15.72 -3.00 10.37
CA MET A 136 15.06 -4.19 9.80
C MET A 136 15.41 -4.45 8.34
N GLU A 137 16.26 -3.66 7.67
CA GLU A 137 16.55 -3.82 6.23
C GLU A 137 17.05 -5.24 5.89
N SER A 138 17.97 -5.78 6.68
CA SER A 138 18.51 -7.14 6.45
C SER A 138 17.45 -8.23 6.65
N ASP A 139 16.59 -8.07 7.65
CA ASP A 139 15.45 -8.96 7.89
C ASP A 139 14.44 -8.90 6.74
N MET A 140 14.18 -7.72 6.19
CA MET A 140 13.26 -7.52 5.08
C MET A 140 13.79 -8.10 3.78
N ILE A 141 15.11 -8.03 3.52
CA ILE A 141 15.72 -8.71 2.37
C ILE A 141 15.54 -10.23 2.48
N ARG A 142 15.74 -10.80 3.67
CA ARG A 142 15.49 -12.24 3.92
C ARG A 142 14.01 -12.59 3.82
N ALA A 143 13.13 -11.74 4.33
CA ALA A 143 11.70 -11.95 4.21
C ALA A 143 11.25 -11.92 2.74
N ALA A 144 11.81 -11.02 1.93
CA ALA A 144 11.54 -10.96 0.50
C ALA A 144 11.87 -12.29 -0.18
N SER A 145 13.07 -12.85 0.03
CA SER A 145 13.47 -14.11 -0.62
C SER A 145 12.59 -15.30 -0.23
N LEU A 146 12.19 -15.38 1.04
CA LEU A 146 11.28 -16.43 1.54
C LEU A 146 9.84 -16.30 1.02
N LEU A 147 9.43 -15.08 0.66
CA LEU A 147 8.10 -14.75 0.13
C LEU A 147 8.06 -14.67 -1.40
N SER A 148 9.18 -14.87 -2.10
CA SER A 148 9.30 -14.78 -3.57
C SER A 148 8.86 -16.02 -4.36
N ALA A 149 8.29 -17.06 -3.73
CA ALA A 149 7.90 -18.29 -4.43
C ALA A 149 6.62 -18.12 -5.30
N PRO A 150 6.57 -18.72 -6.51
CA PRO A 150 5.64 -18.35 -7.59
C PRO A 150 4.14 -18.59 -7.34
N SER A 151 3.75 -19.50 -6.44
CA SER A 151 2.33 -19.72 -6.10
C SER A 151 1.75 -18.67 -5.14
N ASP A 152 2.61 -18.00 -4.35
CA ASP A 152 2.20 -17.24 -3.17
C ASP A 152 3.10 -16.02 -2.91
N LEU A 153 3.52 -15.33 -3.98
CA LEU A 153 4.00 -13.94 -3.91
C LEU A 153 2.84 -13.06 -3.42
N ASN A 154 2.58 -13.16 -2.13
CA ASN A 154 1.66 -12.38 -1.34
C ASN A 154 2.22 -10.95 -1.30
N SER A 155 1.34 -9.96 -1.17
CA SER A 155 1.67 -8.53 -0.96
C SER A 155 2.89 -8.27 -0.07
N GLY A 156 3.13 -9.12 0.92
CA GLY A 156 4.31 -9.07 1.78
C GLY A 156 5.67 -9.18 1.07
N GLY A 157 5.83 -10.00 0.03
CA GLY A 157 7.10 -10.15 -0.68
C GLY A 157 7.49 -8.90 -1.48
N LEU A 158 6.51 -8.27 -2.14
CA LEU A 158 6.71 -7.01 -2.87
C LEU A 158 6.95 -5.83 -1.93
N LEU A 159 6.26 -5.80 -0.78
CA LEU A 159 6.54 -4.84 0.28
C LEU A 159 7.95 -4.99 0.81
N ALA A 160 8.38 -6.22 1.11
CA ALA A 160 9.72 -6.52 1.59
C ALA A 160 10.81 -6.10 0.59
N ARG A 161 10.64 -6.43 -0.70
CA ARG A 161 11.56 -6.04 -1.79
C ARG A 161 11.69 -4.53 -1.94
N ASN A 162 10.62 -3.78 -1.65
CA ASN A 162 10.58 -2.32 -1.75
C ASN A 162 10.76 -1.61 -0.41
N PHE A 163 11.10 -2.32 0.66
CA PHE A 163 11.10 -1.74 2.00
C PHE A 163 12.11 -0.61 2.18
N LYS A 164 13.32 -0.76 1.64
CA LYS A 164 14.35 0.29 1.70
C LYS A 164 13.89 1.61 1.06
N PRO A 165 13.44 1.66 -0.21
CA PRO A 165 12.95 2.91 -0.77
C PRO A 165 11.67 3.39 -0.09
N LEU A 166 10.80 2.50 0.39
CA LEU A 166 9.64 2.88 1.21
C LEU A 166 10.08 3.64 2.46
N ALA A 167 11.01 3.09 3.24
CA ALA A 167 11.54 3.71 4.45
C ALA A 167 12.19 5.07 4.17
N ALA A 168 13.01 5.16 3.12
CA ALA A 168 13.67 6.40 2.72
C ALA A 168 12.66 7.50 2.40
N GLY A 169 11.70 7.24 1.51
CA GLY A 169 10.72 8.25 1.10
C GLY A 169 9.75 8.61 2.24
N TRP A 170 9.32 7.64 3.05
CA TRP A 170 8.42 7.92 4.19
C TRP A 170 9.11 8.74 5.27
N SER A 171 10.40 8.53 5.52
CA SER A 171 11.15 9.32 6.50
C SER A 171 11.16 10.81 6.16
N GLU A 172 11.30 11.15 4.87
CA GLU A 172 11.27 12.55 4.41
C GLU A 172 9.86 13.15 4.46
N ILE A 173 8.83 12.35 4.14
CA ILE A 173 7.43 12.75 4.33
C ILE A 173 7.13 13.05 5.79
N TYR A 174 7.58 12.20 6.70
CA TYR A 174 7.39 12.39 8.13
C TYR A 174 8.07 13.68 8.61
N LYS A 175 9.35 13.90 8.24
CA LYS A 175 10.07 15.16 8.53
C LYS A 175 9.30 16.37 8.02
N PHE A 176 8.78 16.29 6.79
CA PHE A 176 7.97 17.36 6.21
C PHE A 176 6.76 17.68 7.09
N HIS A 177 6.02 16.65 7.52
CA HIS A 177 4.81 16.84 8.32
C HIS A 177 5.11 17.41 9.70
N GLU A 178 6.15 16.92 10.38
CA GLU A 178 6.53 17.44 11.69
C GLU A 178 7.03 18.89 11.60
N ASN A 179 7.78 19.23 10.55
CA ASN A 179 8.18 20.62 10.30
C ASN A 179 6.96 21.52 10.00
N LEU A 180 5.97 21.02 9.25
CA LEU A 180 4.72 21.75 8.99
C LEU A 180 3.91 21.96 10.28
N LYS A 181 3.83 20.97 11.17
CA LYS A 181 3.19 21.09 12.48
C LYS A 181 3.92 22.13 13.35
N ALA A 182 5.24 22.06 13.43
CA ALA A 182 6.05 23.02 14.17
C ALA A 182 5.84 24.44 13.64
N ARG A 183 5.85 24.62 12.30
CA ARG A 183 5.55 25.90 11.65
C ARG A 183 4.19 26.46 12.06
N ASN A 184 3.15 25.64 11.99
CA ASN A 184 1.77 26.05 12.33
C ASN A 184 1.61 26.37 13.82
N ALA A 185 2.48 25.82 14.67
CA ALA A 185 2.53 26.08 16.10
C ALA A 185 3.51 27.21 16.49
N GLY A 186 4.18 27.87 15.52
CA GLY A 186 5.19 28.89 15.79
C GLY A 186 6.45 28.36 16.50
N LYS A 187 6.71 27.05 16.40
CA LYS A 187 7.83 26.37 17.06
C LYS A 187 9.02 26.18 16.12
N VAL A 188 10.20 26.00 16.71
CA VAL A 188 11.42 25.60 16.00
C VAL A 188 11.21 24.27 15.30
N PHE A 189 11.75 24.14 14.08
CA PHE A 189 11.63 22.91 13.31
C PHE A 189 12.42 21.77 13.94
N PRO A 190 11.79 20.60 14.20
CA PRO A 190 12.47 19.47 14.82
C PRO A 190 13.45 18.76 13.87
N PHE A 191 13.33 18.99 12.55
CA PHE A 191 14.19 18.37 11.54
C PHE A 191 14.75 19.42 10.57
N ALA A 192 15.88 19.08 9.94
CA ALA A 192 16.36 19.81 8.76
C ALA A 192 15.29 19.85 7.64
N SER A 193 15.49 20.73 6.65
CA SER A 193 14.57 20.85 5.52
C SER A 193 14.36 19.50 4.82
N THR A 194 13.11 19.25 4.39
CA THR A 194 12.75 18.03 3.68
C THR A 194 13.48 17.94 2.34
N ASP A 195 14.09 16.79 2.08
CA ASP A 195 14.71 16.49 0.79
C ASP A 195 13.71 15.79 -0.13
N PHE A 196 13.05 16.59 -0.98
CA PHE A 196 12.12 16.06 -1.99
C PHE A 196 12.83 15.24 -3.10
N GLY A 197 14.15 15.38 -3.25
CA GLY A 197 14.94 14.54 -4.14
C GLY A 197 14.95 13.09 -3.69
N LYS A 198 15.07 12.84 -2.37
CA LYS A 198 14.97 11.50 -1.78
C LYS A 198 13.59 10.89 -1.92
N ILE A 199 12.52 11.68 -1.79
CA ILE A 199 11.14 11.20 -2.02
C ILE A 199 10.98 10.77 -3.49
N ASN A 200 11.48 11.57 -4.42
CA ASN A 200 11.42 11.23 -5.84
C ASN A 200 12.28 9.99 -6.19
N ALA A 201 13.50 9.92 -5.65
CA ALA A 201 14.40 8.77 -5.87
C ALA A 201 13.80 7.46 -5.33
N ALA A 202 13.16 7.51 -4.15
CA ALA A 202 12.41 6.38 -3.60
C ALA A 202 11.28 5.92 -4.55
N ALA A 203 10.52 6.87 -5.10
CA ALA A 203 9.46 6.57 -6.07
C ALA A 203 10.01 5.96 -7.36
N ASP A 204 11.10 6.50 -7.89
CA ASP A 204 11.77 6.00 -9.10
C ASP A 204 12.32 4.57 -8.89
N GLN A 205 12.91 4.28 -7.73
CA GLN A 205 13.39 2.93 -7.39
C GLN A 205 12.24 1.91 -7.24
N ILE A 206 11.13 2.31 -6.60
CA ILE A 206 9.94 1.46 -6.51
C ILE A 206 9.35 1.19 -7.90
N ASN A 207 9.24 2.23 -8.74
CA ASN A 207 8.77 2.12 -10.11
C ASN A 207 9.61 1.12 -10.92
N GLU A 208 10.94 1.19 -10.83
CA GLU A 208 11.84 0.24 -11.49
C GLU A 208 11.60 -1.20 -11.00
N ASN A 209 11.53 -1.40 -9.69
CA ASN A 209 11.28 -2.71 -9.09
C ASN A 209 9.94 -3.31 -9.52
N LEU A 210 8.88 -2.50 -9.55
CA LEU A 210 7.54 -2.95 -9.97
C LEU A 210 7.47 -3.24 -11.46
N ARG A 211 8.17 -2.46 -12.31
CA ARG A 211 8.28 -2.76 -13.74
C ARG A 211 9.06 -4.04 -13.98
N ARG A 212 10.10 -4.31 -13.20
CA ARG A 212 10.84 -5.58 -13.25
C ARG A 212 9.93 -6.74 -12.84
N HIS A 213 9.19 -6.59 -11.74
CA HIS A 213 8.20 -7.58 -11.29
C HIS A 213 7.11 -7.87 -12.33
N ALA A 214 6.57 -6.85 -12.98
CA ALA A 214 5.57 -7.00 -14.03
C ALA A 214 6.10 -7.77 -15.25
N LYS A 215 7.38 -7.58 -15.60
CA LYS A 215 8.06 -8.35 -16.65
C LYS A 215 8.33 -9.79 -16.23
N GLU A 216 8.73 -10.01 -14.98
CA GLU A 216 8.98 -11.34 -14.40
C GLU A 216 7.69 -12.16 -14.24
N ASN A 217 6.52 -11.51 -14.09
CA ASN A 217 5.25 -12.15 -13.76
C ASN A 217 4.08 -11.70 -14.69
N PRO A 218 4.19 -11.86 -16.02
CA PRO A 218 3.22 -11.29 -16.97
C PRO A 218 1.80 -11.87 -16.82
N GLN A 219 1.67 -13.10 -16.31
CA GLN A 219 0.36 -13.73 -16.10
C GLN A 219 -0.45 -13.07 -14.97
N ARG A 220 0.23 -12.51 -13.95
CA ARG A 220 -0.42 -11.80 -12.84
C ARG A 220 -0.90 -10.40 -13.24
N MET A 221 -0.27 -9.81 -14.26
CA MET A 221 -0.70 -8.53 -14.81
C MET A 221 -2.02 -8.63 -15.60
N ARG A 222 -2.52 -9.84 -15.87
CA ARG A 222 -3.76 -10.09 -16.63
C ARG A 222 -5.01 -10.17 -15.75
N ASP A 223 -4.85 -10.38 -14.45
CA ASP A 223 -5.94 -10.44 -13.47
C ASP A 223 -5.66 -9.42 -12.36
N SER A 224 -6.46 -8.35 -12.29
CA SER A 224 -6.24 -7.23 -11.37
C SER A 224 -6.45 -7.60 -9.90
N GLU A 225 -7.24 -8.65 -9.62
CA GLU A 225 -7.37 -9.20 -8.26
C GLU A 225 -6.15 -10.04 -7.87
N SER A 226 -5.34 -10.50 -8.83
CA SER A 226 -4.22 -11.41 -8.59
C SER A 226 -2.95 -10.72 -8.06
N ASP A 227 -2.85 -9.38 -8.14
CA ASP A 227 -1.68 -8.63 -7.62
C ASP A 227 -2.03 -7.33 -6.89
N LEU A 228 -2.91 -7.44 -5.89
CA LEU A 228 -3.20 -6.35 -4.95
C LEU A 228 -1.95 -5.86 -4.19
N GLY A 229 -0.91 -6.68 -4.09
CA GLY A 229 0.38 -6.32 -3.52
C GLY A 229 1.14 -5.31 -4.37
N GLY A 230 1.27 -5.58 -5.67
CA GLY A 230 1.86 -4.68 -6.64
C GLY A 230 1.09 -3.37 -6.76
N LEU A 231 -0.24 -3.45 -6.81
CA LEU A 231 -1.12 -2.28 -6.85
C LEU A 231 -0.96 -1.39 -5.60
N HIS A 232 -0.78 -1.99 -4.42
CA HIS A 232 -0.51 -1.24 -3.19
C HIS A 232 0.81 -0.48 -3.22
N VAL A 233 1.91 -1.18 -3.55
CA VAL A 233 3.23 -0.56 -3.61
C VAL A 233 3.27 0.51 -4.71
N ALA A 234 2.57 0.29 -5.83
CA ALA A 234 2.39 1.26 -6.91
C ALA A 234 1.67 2.52 -6.41
N ALA A 235 0.62 2.37 -5.61
CA ALA A 235 -0.11 3.49 -5.04
C ALA A 235 0.75 4.33 -4.08
N ILE A 236 1.63 3.70 -3.29
CA ILE A 236 2.56 4.42 -2.40
C ILE A 236 3.54 5.26 -3.24
N ALA A 237 4.17 4.67 -4.25
CA ALA A 237 5.09 5.40 -5.13
C ALA A 237 4.39 6.50 -5.94
N ALA A 238 3.15 6.28 -6.37
CA ALA A 238 2.35 7.33 -6.99
C ALA A 238 2.09 8.50 -6.03
N ALA A 239 1.91 8.22 -4.73
CA ALA A 239 1.75 9.25 -3.72
C ALA A 239 3.05 10.02 -3.45
N PHE A 240 4.20 9.36 -3.49
CA PHE A 240 5.51 10.04 -3.51
C PHE A 240 5.63 11.00 -4.70
N TYR A 241 5.34 10.55 -5.91
CA TYR A 241 5.38 11.42 -7.09
C TYR A 241 4.41 12.60 -6.97
N ALA A 242 3.17 12.35 -6.51
CA ALA A 242 2.19 13.41 -6.29
C ALA A 242 2.67 14.44 -5.25
N ARG A 243 3.39 13.98 -4.21
CA ARG A 243 3.96 14.87 -3.21
C ARG A 243 5.09 15.73 -3.78
N CYS A 244 5.98 15.14 -4.58
CA CYS A 244 7.01 15.88 -5.30
C CYS A 244 6.39 16.88 -6.28
N ALA A 245 5.32 16.50 -6.99
CA ALA A 245 4.61 17.36 -7.93
C ALA A 245 4.05 18.61 -7.22
N ALA A 246 3.52 18.46 -6.01
CA ALA A 246 3.00 19.58 -5.22
C ALA A 246 4.07 20.67 -4.94
N GLN A 247 5.35 20.31 -4.90
CA GLN A 247 6.45 21.25 -4.67
C GLN A 247 6.96 21.94 -5.94
N LYS A 248 6.67 21.38 -7.12
CA LYS A 248 7.11 21.98 -8.38
C LYS A 248 6.37 23.29 -8.63
N ARG A 249 7.02 24.24 -9.31
CA ARG A 249 6.34 25.45 -9.82
C ARG A 249 5.94 25.28 -11.29
N ASP A 250 6.74 24.55 -12.04
CA ASP A 250 6.48 24.32 -13.47
C ASP A 250 5.39 23.26 -13.69
N GLY A 251 4.39 23.62 -14.52
CA GLY A 251 3.26 22.75 -14.83
C GLY A 251 3.64 21.49 -15.61
N ARG A 252 4.69 21.53 -16.45
CA ARG A 252 5.15 20.34 -17.19
C ARG A 252 5.83 19.35 -16.26
N GLU A 253 6.70 19.82 -15.37
CA GLU A 253 7.30 18.97 -14.34
C GLU A 253 6.24 18.34 -13.42
N LYS A 254 5.20 19.10 -13.04
CA LYS A 254 4.05 18.56 -12.30
C LYS A 254 3.32 17.46 -13.07
N ALA A 255 2.99 17.72 -14.32
CA ALA A 255 2.29 16.78 -15.19
C ALA A 255 3.09 15.49 -15.32
N ALA A 256 4.40 15.58 -15.54
CA ALA A 256 5.29 14.43 -15.66
C ALA A 256 5.29 13.55 -14.40
N LEU A 257 5.32 14.16 -13.22
CA LEU A 257 5.27 13.42 -11.95
C LEU A 257 3.91 12.76 -11.72
N TYR A 258 2.80 13.46 -11.96
CA TYR A 258 1.47 12.84 -11.90
C TYR A 258 1.31 11.71 -12.92
N GLN A 259 1.86 11.88 -14.12
CA GLN A 259 1.85 10.89 -15.18
C GLN A 259 2.64 9.64 -14.79
N LYS A 260 3.84 9.80 -14.19
CA LYS A 260 4.61 8.66 -13.63
C LYS A 260 3.79 7.87 -12.60
N GLY A 261 3.10 8.57 -11.68
CA GLY A 261 2.22 7.92 -10.70
C GLY A 261 1.03 7.20 -11.35
N LYS A 262 0.37 7.85 -12.31
CA LYS A 262 -0.76 7.28 -13.08
C LYS A 262 -0.35 5.99 -13.79
N ASP A 263 0.76 6.05 -14.52
CA ASP A 263 1.24 4.93 -15.33
C ASP A 263 1.66 3.76 -14.44
N LEU A 264 2.27 4.03 -13.29
CA LEU A 264 2.67 3.00 -12.33
C LEU A 264 1.48 2.23 -11.76
N ILE A 265 0.42 2.92 -11.34
CA ILE A 265 -0.81 2.26 -10.89
C ILE A 265 -1.46 1.52 -12.07
N GLY A 266 -1.50 2.16 -13.24
CA GLY A 266 -2.07 1.60 -14.46
C GLY A 266 -1.40 0.32 -14.94
N LEU A 267 -0.17 0.02 -14.52
CA LEU A 267 0.46 -1.28 -14.81
C LEU A 267 -0.37 -2.43 -14.25
N PHE A 268 -0.96 -2.26 -13.06
CA PHE A 268 -1.67 -3.31 -12.32
C PHE A 268 -3.19 -3.29 -12.50
N LEU A 269 -3.69 -2.45 -13.42
CA LEU A 269 -5.11 -2.34 -13.72
C LEU A 269 -5.40 -2.86 -15.13
N THR A 270 -6.55 -3.50 -15.31
CA THR A 270 -7.09 -3.84 -16.63
C THR A 270 -7.54 -2.59 -17.38
N ASP A 271 -7.64 -2.67 -18.71
CA ASP A 271 -8.13 -1.54 -19.50
C ASP A 271 -9.59 -1.19 -19.19
N THR A 272 -10.41 -2.18 -18.84
CA THR A 272 -11.78 -1.97 -18.35
C THR A 272 -11.80 -1.15 -17.07
N GLU A 273 -10.93 -1.46 -16.10
CA GLU A 273 -10.81 -0.71 -14.85
C GLU A 273 -10.28 0.71 -15.07
N LYS A 274 -9.26 0.89 -15.91
CA LYS A 274 -8.74 2.22 -16.27
C LYS A 274 -9.84 3.08 -16.88
N ASN A 275 -10.58 2.52 -17.85
CA ASN A 275 -11.67 3.20 -18.52
C ASN A 275 -12.83 3.52 -17.55
N GLY A 276 -13.22 2.56 -16.71
CA GLY A 276 -14.26 2.74 -15.71
C GLY A 276 -13.92 3.82 -14.69
N ALA A 277 -12.69 3.79 -14.17
CA ALA A 277 -12.18 4.77 -13.21
C ALA A 277 -12.19 6.20 -13.79
N VAL A 278 -11.76 6.39 -15.05
CA VAL A 278 -11.74 7.71 -15.70
C VAL A 278 -13.15 8.20 -16.03
N LYS A 279 -14.05 7.32 -16.47
CA LYS A 279 -15.43 7.66 -16.84
C LYS A 279 -16.37 7.82 -15.62
N GLY A 280 -15.89 7.52 -14.41
CA GLY A 280 -16.72 7.56 -13.20
C GLY A 280 -17.81 6.47 -13.20
N MET A 281 -17.64 5.41 -13.98
CA MET A 281 -18.54 4.27 -13.96
C MET A 281 -18.27 3.45 -12.70
N GLN A 282 -19.33 3.10 -11.96
CA GLN A 282 -19.20 2.21 -10.82
C GLN A 282 -18.70 0.86 -11.32
N THR A 283 -17.51 0.48 -10.87
CA THR A 283 -17.00 -0.87 -11.07
C THR A 283 -17.79 -1.84 -10.20
N SER A 284 -17.97 -3.07 -10.69
CA SER A 284 -18.77 -4.16 -10.10
C SER A 284 -18.77 -4.20 -8.56
N GLN A 285 -19.93 -4.56 -7.96
CA GLN A 285 -20.09 -4.81 -6.52
C GLN A 285 -19.14 -5.88 -5.95
N SER A 286 -18.43 -6.64 -6.81
CA SER A 286 -17.48 -7.69 -6.43
C SER A 286 -16.08 -7.19 -6.03
N ILE A 287 -15.75 -5.92 -6.26
CA ILE A 287 -14.40 -5.40 -6.02
C ILE A 287 -14.21 -5.01 -4.56
N SER A 288 -13.07 -5.40 -3.97
CA SER A 288 -12.76 -5.02 -2.58
C SER A 288 -12.71 -3.50 -2.40
N SER A 289 -13.13 -2.99 -1.24
CA SER A 289 -13.11 -1.56 -0.91
C SER A 289 -11.71 -0.93 -1.07
N SER A 290 -10.68 -1.73 -0.86
CA SER A 290 -9.28 -1.40 -1.06
C SER A 290 -8.92 -1.18 -2.51
N HIS A 291 -9.31 -2.10 -3.38
CA HIS A 291 -9.09 -2.00 -4.80
C HIS A 291 -9.85 -0.79 -5.38
N GLN A 292 -11.09 -0.54 -4.94
CA GLN A 292 -11.85 0.66 -5.32
C GLN A 292 -11.10 1.97 -5.00
N ARG A 293 -10.42 2.06 -3.85
CA ARG A 293 -9.61 3.25 -3.51
C ARG A 293 -8.44 3.46 -4.47
N TYR A 294 -7.79 2.40 -4.94
CA TYR A 294 -6.74 2.52 -5.96
C TYR A 294 -7.29 2.97 -7.30
N LEU A 295 -8.49 2.53 -7.69
CA LEU A 295 -9.19 3.03 -8.88
C LEU A 295 -9.52 4.52 -8.76
N HIS A 296 -10.00 4.97 -7.59
CA HIS A 296 -10.20 6.40 -7.34
C HIS A 296 -8.89 7.20 -7.42
N TRP A 297 -7.78 6.63 -6.94
CA TRP A 297 -6.48 7.26 -7.02
C TRP A 297 -5.98 7.37 -8.47
N TYR A 298 -6.14 6.31 -9.26
CA TYR A 298 -5.89 6.32 -10.70
C TYR A 298 -6.74 7.38 -11.42
N ALA A 299 -8.03 7.46 -11.11
CA ALA A 299 -8.94 8.45 -11.69
C ALA A 299 -8.53 9.89 -11.35
N TRP A 300 -8.15 10.15 -10.09
CA TRP A 300 -7.69 11.46 -9.66
C TRP A 300 -6.40 11.88 -10.38
N LEU A 301 -5.40 10.99 -10.47
CA LEU A 301 -4.16 11.24 -11.20
C LEU A 301 -4.44 11.51 -12.69
N SER A 302 -5.36 10.74 -13.29
CA SER A 302 -5.77 10.92 -14.68
C SER A 302 -6.38 12.29 -14.96
N LYS A 303 -7.09 12.89 -13.99
CA LYS A 303 -7.59 14.26 -14.08
C LYS A 303 -6.49 15.31 -13.89
N LYS A 304 -5.53 15.06 -12.98
CA LYS A 304 -4.47 16.03 -12.67
C LYS A 304 -3.48 16.27 -13.79
N VAL A 305 -3.15 15.24 -14.57
CA VAL A 305 -2.20 15.34 -15.70
C VAL A 305 -2.59 16.43 -16.72
N PRO A 306 -3.81 16.42 -17.32
CA PRO A 306 -4.22 17.46 -18.25
C PRO A 306 -4.47 18.81 -17.56
N GLU A 307 -5.01 18.83 -16.33
CA GLU A 307 -5.29 20.07 -15.59
C GLU A 307 -4.03 20.96 -15.44
N VAL A 308 -2.92 20.38 -14.97
CA VAL A 308 -1.70 21.16 -14.72
C VAL A 308 -0.91 21.46 -16.00
N SER A 309 -1.13 20.67 -17.06
CA SER A 309 -0.57 20.93 -18.39
C SER A 309 -1.24 22.14 -19.06
N ASN A 310 -2.55 22.29 -18.89
CA ASN A 310 -3.36 23.34 -19.53
C ASN A 310 -3.33 24.70 -18.81
N GLN A 311 -2.88 24.76 -17.54
CA GLN A 311 -2.80 26.01 -16.77
C GLN A 311 -1.87 27.09 -17.38
N LYS A 312 -0.90 26.73 -18.23
CA LYS A 312 -0.06 27.70 -18.94
C LYS A 312 -0.74 28.33 -20.16
N GLN A 313 -1.69 27.65 -20.82
CA GLN A 313 -2.40 28.23 -21.96
C GLN A 313 -3.32 29.38 -21.53
N LYS A 314 -3.97 29.26 -20.37
CA LYS A 314 -4.85 30.32 -19.83
C LYS A 314 -4.13 31.56 -19.26
N LYS A 315 -2.83 31.49 -18.97
CA LYS A 315 -2.04 32.64 -18.45
C LYS A 315 -1.34 33.43 -19.56
N ARG A 316 -1.51 33.06 -20.82
CA ARG A 316 -0.92 33.71 -22.00
C ARG A 316 -1.96 34.34 -22.92
N VAL A 317 -3.23 34.39 -22.49
CA VAL A 317 -4.33 35.09 -23.16
C VAL A 317 -4.69 36.30 -22.32
#